data_AF-A0A1S1SP03-F1
#
_entry.id   AF-A0A1S1SP03-F1
#
_cell.length_a   1.000
_cell.length_b   1.000
_cell.length_c   1.000
_cell.angle_alpha   90.00
_cell.angle_beta   90.00
_cell.angle_gamma   90.00
#
_symmetry.space_group_name_H-M   'P 1'
#
loop_
_entity.id
_entity.type
_entity.pdbx_description
1 polymer ?
#
loop_
_entity_poly.entity_id
_entity_poly.type
_entity_poly.pdbx_seq_one_letter_code
_entity_poly.pdbx_strand_id
1 'polypeptide(L)'
;MAESLHLAAVAHVPAFIAAPGETDVLMNVMIVFVLLLVLLVGVLYLRLHALPEHMAHGASKVQLQLVAVLSLIALFTHNHLFWIAALLLALIEFPDFSTPVSSMAESLRKIA
;
A
#
# COMPACT_ATOMS: atom_id res chain seq x y z
N MET A 1 9.56 29.10 -47.40
CA MET A 1 8.58 30.19 -47.23
C MET A 1 8.01 30.02 -45.83
N ALA A 2 8.66 30.64 -44.84
CA ALA A 2 8.15 30.64 -43.47
C ALA A 2 6.96 31.61 -43.46
N GLU A 3 5.76 31.08 -43.28
CA GLU A 3 4.56 31.87 -43.06
C GLU A 3 4.83 32.77 -41.85
N SER A 4 4.80 34.08 -42.09
CA SER A 4 5.08 35.10 -41.09
C SER A 4 4.03 34.99 -39.98
N LEU A 5 4.38 34.33 -38.88
CA LEU A 5 3.58 34.28 -37.67
C LEU A 5 3.19 35.71 -37.29
N HIS A 6 1.88 35.97 -37.22
CA HIS A 6 1.33 37.28 -36.93
C HIS A 6 1.86 37.77 -35.58
N LEU A 7 2.35 39.02 -35.52
CA LEU A 7 3.09 39.57 -34.38
C LEU A 7 2.30 39.54 -33.05
N ALA A 8 0.96 39.53 -33.12
CA ALA A 8 0.08 39.39 -31.97
C ALA A 8 -0.03 37.96 -31.39
N ALA A 9 0.45 36.93 -32.09
CA ALA A 9 0.39 35.54 -31.62
C ALA A 9 1.48 35.21 -30.57
N VAL A 10 2.62 35.92 -30.60
CA VAL A 10 3.75 35.68 -29.67
C VAL A 10 3.56 36.40 -28.33
N ALA A 11 2.78 37.49 -28.29
CA ALA A 11 2.63 38.32 -27.10
C ALA A 11 1.71 37.74 -26.00
N HIS A 12 1.04 36.61 -26.25
CA HIS A 12 0.02 36.06 -25.34
C HIS A 12 0.12 34.54 -25.14
N VAL A 13 1.30 33.95 -25.34
CA VAL A 13 1.52 32.54 -24.97
C VAL A 13 1.77 32.43 -23.46
N PRO A 14 1.08 31.50 -22.76
CA PRO A 14 1.32 31.25 -21.35
C PRO A 14 2.78 30.87 -21.08
N ALA A 15 3.31 31.26 -19.92
CA ALA A 15 4.71 31.08 -19.54
C ALA A 15 5.20 29.61 -19.51
N PHE A 16 4.28 28.65 -19.58
CA PHE A 16 4.57 27.21 -19.57
C PHE A 16 4.66 26.58 -20.97
N ILE A 17 4.43 27.35 -22.05
CA ILE A 17 4.58 26.88 -23.43
C ILE A 17 6.03 27.14 -23.89
N ALA A 18 6.76 26.06 -24.17
CA ALA A 18 8.13 26.14 -24.66
C ALA A 18 8.20 26.53 -26.14
N ALA A 19 9.12 27.42 -26.48
CA ALA A 19 9.45 27.73 -27.87
C ALA A 19 10.33 26.61 -28.49
N PRO A 20 10.40 26.50 -29.83
CA PRO A 20 11.23 25.50 -30.48
C PRO A 20 12.72 25.63 -30.08
N GLY A 21 13.30 24.57 -29.53
CA GLY A 21 14.69 24.53 -29.07
C GLY A 21 14.91 24.96 -27.60
N GLU A 22 13.87 25.46 -26.93
CA GLU A 22 13.92 25.83 -25.51
C GLU A 22 13.53 24.66 -24.59
N THR A 23 13.91 24.76 -23.32
CA THR A 23 13.58 23.74 -22.31
C THR A 23 12.10 23.82 -21.94
N ASP A 24 11.39 22.69 -22.04
CA ASP A 24 10.01 22.58 -21.58
C ASP A 24 9.94 22.43 -20.05
N VAL A 25 9.77 23.58 -19.39
CA VAL A 25 9.65 23.69 -17.94
C VAL A 25 8.43 22.93 -17.43
N LEU A 26 7.29 22.98 -18.13
CA LEU A 26 6.08 22.29 -17.71
C LEU A 26 6.27 20.77 -17.75
N MET A 27 6.86 20.26 -18.83
CA MET A 27 7.19 18.85 -18.97
C MET A 27 8.09 18.38 -17.82
N ASN A 28 9.14 19.14 -17.50
CA ASN A 28 10.04 18.80 -16.39
C ASN A 28 9.34 18.79 -15.03
N VAL A 29 8.52 19.81 -14.75
CA VAL A 29 7.72 19.88 -13.52
C VAL A 29 6.76 18.69 -13.43
N MET A 30 6.08 18.36 -14.53
CA MET A 30 5.15 17.24 -14.58
C MET A 30 5.84 15.89 -14.39
N ILE A 31 7.05 15.70 -14.92
CA ILE A 31 7.85 14.49 -14.68
C ILE A 31 8.13 14.34 -13.19
N VAL A 32 8.64 15.39 -12.53
CA VAL A 32 8.91 15.36 -11.09
C VAL A 32 7.63 15.13 -10.29
N PHE A 33 6.55 15.82 -10.66
CA PHE A 33 5.25 15.67 -10.01
C PHE A 33 4.71 14.24 -10.11
N VAL A 34 4.73 13.63 -11.30
CA VAL A 34 4.26 12.24 -11.51
C VAL A 34 5.12 11.26 -10.71
N LEU A 35 6.44 11.44 -10.67
CA LEU A 35 7.33 10.60 -9.87
C LEU A 35 6.96 10.67 -8.38
N LEU A 36 6.77 11.88 -7.84
CA LEU A 36 6.36 12.07 -6.45
C LEU A 36 4.97 11.46 -6.19
N LEU A 37 4.03 11.63 -7.12
CA LEU A 37 2.68 11.11 -6.99
C LEU A 37 2.66 9.57 -6.96
N VAL A 38 3.41 8.91 -7.86
CA VAL A 38 3.54 7.45 -7.89
C VAL A 38 4.14 6.92 -6.59
N LEU A 39 5.19 7.58 -6.07
CA LEU A 39 5.79 7.20 -4.79
C LEU A 39 4.81 7.39 -3.63
N LEU A 40 4.09 8.51 -3.59
CA LEU A 40 3.11 8.80 -2.54
C LEU A 40 1.98 7.76 -2.53
N VAL A 41 1.41 7.47 -3.71
CA VAL A 41 0.33 6.47 -3.86
C VAL A 41 0.85 5.07 -3.53
N GLY A 42 2.07 4.72 -3.97
CA GLY A 42 2.70 3.45 -3.65
C GLY A 42 2.89 3.25 -2.14
N VAL A 43 3.40 4.27 -1.44
CA VAL A 43 3.55 4.25 0.02
C VAL A 43 2.19 4.14 0.71
N LEU A 44 1.18 4.90 0.27
CA LEU A 44 -0.16 4.84 0.82
C LEU A 44 -0.78 3.45 0.64
N TYR A 45 -0.62 2.85 -0.54
CA TYR A 45 -1.10 1.52 -0.87
C TYR A 45 -0.46 0.45 0.03
N LEU A 46 0.86 0.47 0.16
CA LEU A 46 1.60 -0.47 1.01
C LEU A 46 1.22 -0.30 2.49
N ARG A 47 1.06 0.94 2.94
CA ARG A 47 0.61 1.24 4.31
C ARG A 47 -0.80 0.73 4.59
N LEU A 48 -1.72 0.90 3.64
CA LEU A 48 -3.08 0.37 3.76
C LEU A 48 -3.09 -1.16 3.77
N HIS A 49 -2.24 -1.80 2.97
CA HIS A 49 -2.09 -3.26 2.94
C HIS A 49 -1.52 -3.83 4.24
N ALA A 50 -0.67 -3.09 4.94
CA ALA A 50 -0.10 -3.50 6.23
C ALA A 50 -1.06 -3.28 7.43
N LEU A 51 -2.21 -2.62 7.25
CA LEU A 51 -3.16 -2.38 8.34
C LEU A 51 -3.62 -3.65 9.09
N PRO A 52 -3.98 -4.76 8.44
CA PRO A 52 -4.41 -5.97 9.14
C PRO A 52 -3.34 -6.48 10.11
N GLU A 53 -2.07 -6.47 9.68
CA GLU A 53 -0.93 -6.92 10.49
C GLU A 53 -0.69 -6.01 11.71
N HIS A 54 -0.79 -4.69 11.53
CA HIS A 54 -0.68 -3.74 12.63
C HIS A 54 -1.83 -3.88 13.63
N MET A 55 -3.04 -4.21 13.18
CA MET A 55 -4.18 -4.46 14.07
C MET A 55 -4.03 -5.76 14.86
N ALA A 56 -3.43 -6.80 14.26
CA ALA A 56 -3.21 -8.09 14.91
C ALA A 56 -2.02 -8.11 15.90
N HIS A 57 -1.30 -6.99 16.13
CA HIS A 57 -0.10 -6.93 16.97
C HIS A 57 -0.32 -7.23 18.48
N GLY A 58 -1.56 -7.37 18.94
CA GLY A 58 -1.90 -7.84 20.30
C GLY A 58 -2.51 -9.24 20.35
N ALA A 59 -2.67 -9.89 19.19
CA ALA A 59 -3.36 -11.17 19.08
C ALA A 59 -2.46 -12.36 19.40
N SER A 60 -3.05 -13.56 19.46
CA SER A 60 -2.28 -14.80 19.61
C SER A 60 -1.27 -14.97 18.47
N LYS A 61 -0.15 -15.64 18.74
CA LYS A 61 0.93 -15.89 17.75
C LYS A 61 0.39 -16.52 16.46
N VAL A 62 -0.56 -17.46 16.59
CA VAL A 62 -1.19 -18.14 15.46
C VAL A 62 -2.04 -17.19 14.64
N GLN A 63 -2.84 -16.34 15.30
CA GLN A 63 -3.67 -15.35 14.63
C GLN A 63 -2.83 -14.34 13.85
N LEU A 64 -1.76 -13.82 14.44
CA LEU A 64 -0.83 -12.92 13.75
C LEU A 64 -0.20 -13.58 12.52
N GLN A 65 0.23 -14.85 12.62
CA GLN A 65 0.76 -15.60 11.47
C GLN A 65 -0.26 -15.76 10.35
N LEU A 66 -1.53 -16.06 10.69
CA LEU A 66 -2.60 -16.18 9.70
C LEU A 66 -2.88 -14.84 9.01
N VAL A 67 -2.98 -13.75 9.78
CA VAL A 67 -3.18 -12.39 9.24
C VAL A 67 -2.02 -11.98 8.32
N ALA A 68 -0.78 -12.26 8.72
CA ALA A 68 0.41 -11.96 7.92
C ALA A 68 0.42 -12.73 6.60
N VAL A 69 0.13 -14.03 6.62
CA VAL A 69 0.07 -14.86 5.40
C VAL A 69 -1.06 -14.39 4.47
N LEU A 70 -2.26 -14.12 5.01
CA LEU A 70 -3.37 -13.61 4.20
C LEU A 70 -3.04 -12.25 3.56
N SER A 71 -2.40 -11.35 4.30
CA SER A 71 -1.98 -10.03 3.80
C SER A 71 -0.90 -10.16 2.72
N LEU A 72 0.04 -11.10 2.87
CA LEU A 72 1.07 -11.39 1.88
C LEU A 72 0.46 -11.96 0.58
N ILE A 73 -0.48 -12.90 0.69
CA ILE A 73 -1.19 -13.46 -0.47
C ILE A 73 -1.99 -12.36 -1.17
N ALA A 74 -2.68 -11.49 -0.42
CA ALA A 74 -3.42 -10.36 -0.99
C ALA A 74 -2.52 -9.43 -1.80
N LEU A 75 -1.31 -9.12 -1.29
CA LEU A 75 -0.34 -8.27 -1.97
C LEU A 75 0.15 -8.88 -3.30
N PHE A 76 0.52 -10.16 -3.30
CA PHE A 76 1.01 -10.82 -4.51
C PHE A 76 -0.09 -11.05 -5.55
N THR A 77 -1.28 -11.47 -5.10
CA THR A 77 -2.38 -11.82 -6.00
C THR A 77 -3.23 -10.62 -6.43
N HIS A 78 -3.10 -9.48 -5.74
CA HIS A 78 -3.99 -8.32 -5.87
C HIS A 78 -5.48 -8.67 -5.67
N ASN A 79 -5.78 -9.75 -4.93
CA ASN A 79 -7.14 -10.14 -4.61
C ASN A 79 -7.55 -9.57 -3.24
N HIS A 80 -8.45 -8.58 -3.27
CA HIS A 80 -8.96 -7.89 -2.08
C HIS A 80 -9.68 -8.81 -1.07
N LEU A 81 -10.17 -9.97 -1.51
CA LEU A 81 -10.85 -10.91 -0.61
C LEU A 81 -9.94 -11.37 0.52
N PHE A 82 -8.66 -11.64 0.23
CA PHE A 82 -7.69 -12.07 1.24
C PHE A 82 -7.36 -10.94 2.23
N TRP A 83 -7.25 -9.70 1.74
CA TRP A 83 -7.03 -8.54 2.59
C TRP A 83 -8.23 -8.26 3.50
N ILE A 84 -9.46 -8.36 2.96
CA ILE A 84 -10.70 -8.21 3.75
C ILE A 84 -10.79 -9.32 4.81
N ALA A 85 -10.49 -10.58 4.44
CA ALA A 85 -10.45 -11.68 5.39
C ALA A 85 -9.42 -11.46 6.50
N ALA A 86 -8.23 -10.95 6.17
CA ALA A 86 -7.19 -10.60 7.14
C ALA A 86 -7.66 -9.50 8.09
N LEU A 87 -8.33 -8.46 7.59
CA LEU A 87 -8.92 -7.40 8.42
C LEU A 87 -9.98 -7.94 9.39
N LEU A 88 -10.92 -8.74 8.89
CA LEU A 88 -11.98 -9.33 9.71
C LEU A 88 -11.38 -10.22 10.81
N LEU A 89 -10.36 -11.00 10.46
CA LEU A 89 -9.66 -11.88 11.39
C LEU A 89 -8.80 -11.09 12.39
N ALA A 90 -8.22 -9.95 12.01
CA ALA A 90 -7.49 -9.06 12.92
C ALA A 90 -8.41 -8.26 13.86
N LEU A 91 -9.66 -8.00 13.46
CA LEU A 91 -10.63 -7.25 14.25
C LEU A 91 -11.21 -8.04 15.42
N ILE A 92 -11.28 -9.38 15.29
CA ILE A 92 -11.84 -10.27 16.30
C ILE A 92 -10.69 -10.90 17.10
N GLU A 93 -10.68 -10.70 18.42
CA GLU A 93 -9.71 -11.38 19.29
C GLU A 93 -10.17 -12.81 19.58
N PHE A 94 -9.39 -13.80 19.15
CA PHE A 94 -9.67 -15.20 19.47
C PHE A 94 -9.01 -15.59 20.80
N PRO A 95 -9.74 -16.27 21.71
CA PRO A 95 -9.15 -16.77 22.95
C PRO A 95 -8.12 -17.86 22.68
N ASP A 96 -7.09 -17.95 23.52
CA ASP A 96 -6.10 -19.02 23.46
C ASP A 96 -6.64 -20.30 24.10
N PHE A 97 -7.11 -21.22 23.25
CA PHE A 97 -7.57 -22.54 23.67
C PHE A 97 -6.46 -23.58 23.79
N SER A 98 -5.26 -23.30 23.27
CA SER A 98 -4.17 -24.28 23.18
C SER A 98 -3.43 -24.44 24.50
N THR A 99 -3.18 -23.33 25.20
CA THR A 99 -2.46 -23.32 26.48
C THR A 99 -3.16 -24.15 27.57
N PRO A 100 -4.48 -24.03 27.80
CA PRO A 100 -5.17 -24.84 28.81
C PRO A 100 -5.12 -26.34 28.49
N VAL A 101 -5.32 -26.72 27.23
CA VAL A 101 -5.32 -28.14 26.80
C VAL A 101 -3.92 -28.74 26.93
N SER A 102 -2.88 -27.99 26.56
CA SER A 102 -1.48 -28.38 26.76
C SER A 102 -1.16 -28.62 28.24
N SER A 103 -1.62 -27.72 29.12
CA SER A 103 -1.44 -27.84 30.56
C SER A 103 -2.12 -29.09 31.15
N MET A 104 -3.34 -29.40 30.68
CA MET A 104 -4.06 -30.62 31.07
C MET A 104 -3.30 -31.88 30.63
N ALA A 105 -2.84 -31.93 29.37
CA ALA A 105 -2.10 -33.07 28.84
C ALA A 105 -0.77 -33.29 29.59
N GLU A 106 -0.07 -32.21 29.95
CA GLU A 106 1.17 -32.29 30.71
C GLU A 106 0.95 -32.71 32.17
N SER A 107 -0.14 -32.26 32.79
CA SER A 107 -0.52 -32.71 34.13
C SER A 107 -0.85 -34.20 34.14
N LEU A 108 -1.57 -34.68 33.11
CA LEU A 108 -1.89 -36.10 32.96
C LEU A 108 -0.63 -36.96 32.74
N ARG A 109 0.32 -36.46 31.94
CA ARG A 109 1.62 -37.12 31.68
C ARG A 109 2.48 -37.27 32.95
N LYS A 110 2.30 -36.41 33.96
CA LYS A 110 3.03 -36.50 35.24
C LYS A 110 2.42 -37.52 36.21
N ILE A 111 1.17 -37.91 36.01
CA ILE A 111 0.44 -38.86 36.88
C ILE A 111 0.55 -40.29 36.35
N ALA A 112 0.74 -40.46 35.03
CA ALA A 112 1.06 -41.75 34.39
C ALA A 112 2.53 -42.12 34.57
#